data_AF-A0A562JJ19-F1
#
_entry.id   AF-A0A562JJ19-F1
#
_cell.length_a   1.000
_cell.length_b   1.000
_cell.length_c   1.000
_cell.angle_alpha   90.00
_cell.angle_beta   90.00
_cell.angle_gamma   90.00
#
_symmetry.space_group_name_H-M   'P 1'
#
loop_
_entity.id
_entity.type
_entity.pdbx_description
1 polymer ?
#
loop_
_entity_poly.entity_id
_entity_poly.type
_entity_poly.pdbx_seq_one_letter_code
_entity_poly.pdbx_strand_id
1 'polypeptide(L)' 'MKENLYSGIVENGEFKSDTTECPDAVKLTTMPVQAAMTPDSTKIDLSKYEGQTIKVRGQESGCWIYSAEVIK' A
#
# COMPACT_ATOMS: atom_id res chain seq x y z
N MET A 1 4.67 -17.22 5.03
CA MET A 1 3.84 -16.10 4.54
C MET A 1 4.74 -15.27 3.63
N LYS A 2 4.32 -14.93 2.41
CA LYS A 2 5.18 -14.30 1.40
C LYS A 2 4.91 -12.81 1.35
N GLU A 3 5.96 -12.03 1.54
CA GLU A 3 5.97 -10.62 1.17
C GLU A 3 5.96 -10.53 -0.35
N ASN A 4 5.09 -9.68 -0.89
CA ASN A 4 4.98 -9.46 -2.32
C ASN A 4 5.39 -8.03 -2.67
N LEU A 5 5.80 -7.84 -3.91
CA LEU A 5 6.14 -6.54 -4.47
C LEU A 5 5.01 -6.09 -5.39
N TYR A 6 4.39 -4.98 -5.04
CA TYR A 6 3.34 -4.33 -5.80
C TYR A 6 3.94 -3.16 -6.54
N SER A 7 3.60 -3.01 -7.81
CA SER A 7 3.97 -1.83 -8.60
C SER A 7 2.71 -1.06 -8.92
N GLY A 8 2.79 0.25 -8.87
CA GLY A 8 1.62 1.10 -9.09
C GLY A 8 1.98 2.56 -9.20
N ILE A 9 1.00 3.36 -9.60
CA ILE A 9 1.11 4.81 -9.66
C ILE A 9 0.31 5.42 -8.52
N VAL A 10 0.80 6.53 -7.96
CA VAL A 10 0.03 7.30 -7.00
C VAL A 10 -0.73 8.40 -7.73
N GLU A 11 -2.05 8.40 -7.61
CA GLU A 11 -2.94 9.44 -8.15
C GLU A 11 -3.90 9.90 -7.05
N ASN A 12 -4.09 11.22 -6.87
CA ASN A 12 -4.92 11.81 -5.81
C ASN A 12 -4.56 11.35 -4.39
N GLY A 13 -3.26 11.16 -4.11
CA GLY A 13 -2.79 10.63 -2.83
C GLY A 13 -3.13 9.16 -2.57
N GLU A 14 -3.58 8.41 -3.58
CA GLU A 14 -3.97 7.01 -3.48
C GLU A 14 -3.10 6.11 -4.38
N PHE A 15 -2.72 4.93 -3.88
CA PHE A 15 -1.91 3.98 -4.65
C PHE A 15 -2.79 3.07 -5.50
N LYS A 16 -2.70 3.24 -6.82
CA LYS A 16 -3.32 2.32 -7.77
C LYS A 16 -2.31 1.27 -8.21
N SER A 17 -2.52 0.04 -7.76
CA SER A 17 -1.70 -1.08 -8.18
C SER A 17 -2.35 -1.83 -9.32
N ASP A 18 -1.54 -2.20 -10.32
CA ASP A 18 -1.96 -3.08 -11.43
C ASP A 18 -1.97 -4.56 -11.02
N THR A 19 -1.39 -4.89 -9.86
CA THR A 19 -1.13 -6.25 -9.41
C THR A 19 -2.06 -6.75 -8.31
N THR A 20 -2.86 -5.86 -7.72
CA THR A 20 -3.75 -6.21 -6.60
C THR A 20 -5.14 -6.51 -7.13
N GLU A 21 -5.85 -7.44 -6.51
CA GLU A 21 -7.25 -7.77 -6.89
C GLU A 21 -8.25 -6.67 -6.49
N CYS A 22 -7.79 -5.60 -5.84
CA CYS A 22 -8.64 -4.47 -5.47
C CYS A 22 -8.97 -3.64 -6.72
N PRO A 23 -10.26 -3.41 -7.03
CA PRO A 23 -10.69 -2.67 -8.22
C PRO A 23 -10.39 -1.17 -8.15
N ASP A 24 -10.20 -0.65 -6.94
CA ASP A 24 -9.90 0.75 -6.64
C ASP A 24 -8.45 0.89 -6.15
N ALA A 25 -8.14 2.00 -5.49
CA ALA A 25 -6.84 2.19 -4.87
C ALA A 25 -6.67 1.32 -3.62
N VAL A 26 -5.47 0.77 -3.48
CA VAL A 26 -5.05 0.01 -2.31
C VAL A 26 -4.48 0.96 -1.27
N LYS A 27 -4.92 0.78 -0.02
CA LYS A 27 -4.40 1.54 1.10
C LYS A 27 -3.15 0.87 1.65
N LEU A 28 -2.13 1.68 1.93
CA LEU A 28 -0.85 1.21 2.45
C LEU A 28 -0.73 1.57 3.93
N THR A 29 -0.36 0.60 4.76
CA THR A 29 -0.05 0.81 6.18
C THR A 29 1.28 0.17 6.53
N THR A 30 2.07 0.84 7.37
CA THR A 30 3.33 0.29 7.90
C THR A 30 3.09 -0.74 9.00
N MET A 31 1.85 -0.87 9.49
CA MET A 31 1.54 -1.80 10.56
C MET A 31 1.48 -3.25 10.07
N PRO A 32 1.87 -4.21 10.93
CA PRO A 32 1.67 -5.62 10.64
C PRO A 32 0.18 -5.99 10.70
N VAL A 33 -0.23 -6.99 9.91
CA VAL A 33 -1.63 -7.49 9.82
C VAL A 33 -2.24 -7.83 11.19
N GLN A 34 -1.42 -8.26 12.15
CA GLN A 34 -1.86 -8.70 13.49
C GLN A 34 -1.87 -7.59 14.55
N ALA A 35 -1.69 -6.32 14.16
CA ALA A 35 -1.68 -5.25 15.15
C ALA A 35 -3.10 -4.98 15.68
N ALA A 36 -3.23 -4.78 16.99
CA ALA A 36 -4.51 -4.48 17.65
C ALA A 36 -5.05 -3.06 17.39
N MET A 37 -4.44 -2.30 16.47
CA MET A 37 -4.89 -0.95 16.09
C MET A 37 -5.47 -0.96 14.68
N THR A 38 -6.31 0.04 14.41
CA THR A 38 -6.87 0.26 13.07
C THR A 38 -5.77 0.69 12.09
N PRO A 39 -5.70 0.07 10.90
CA PRO A 39 -4.67 0.36 9.90
C PRO A 39 -4.72 1.80 9.35
N ASP A 40 -5.85 2.49 9.50
CA ASP A 40 -6.03 3.88 9.11
C ASP A 40 -5.17 4.85 9.95
N SER A 41 -4.88 4.54 11.22
CA SER A 41 -4.05 5.38 12.09
C SER A 41 -2.58 5.45 11.69
N THR A 42 -2.12 4.52 10.86
CA THR A 42 -0.74 4.38 10.41
C THR A 42 -0.67 4.26 8.88
N LYS A 43 -1.71 4.78 8.22
CA LYS A 43 -1.75 4.88 6.78
C LYS A 43 -0.54 5.69 6.30
N ILE A 44 0.13 5.18 5.29
CA ILE A 44 1.24 5.87 4.64
C ILE A 44 0.66 7.03 3.84
N ASP A 45 1.14 8.23 4.12
CA ASP A 45 0.88 9.37 3.25
C ASP A 45 1.68 9.21 1.95
N LEU A 46 0.93 9.11 0.85
CA LEU A 46 1.47 8.95 -0.50
C LEU A 46 1.45 10.24 -1.30
N SER A 47 0.95 11.34 -0.72
CA SER A 47 0.91 12.65 -1.35
C SER A 47 2.30 13.08 -1.87
N LYS A 48 3.37 12.70 -1.17
CA LYS A 48 4.77 12.89 -1.60
C LYS A 48 5.19 12.15 -2.88
N TYR A 49 4.42 11.16 -3.32
CA TYR A 49 4.67 10.33 -4.49
C TYR A 49 3.63 10.56 -5.59
N GLU A 50 2.77 11.55 -5.46
CA GLU A 50 1.73 11.85 -6.45
C GLU A 50 2.32 12.03 -7.86
N GLY A 51 1.70 11.37 -8.85
CA GLY A 51 2.14 11.33 -10.23
C GLY A 51 3.40 10.48 -10.48
N GLN A 52 3.94 9.81 -9.46
CA GLN A 52 5.09 8.91 -9.60
C GLN A 52 4.67 7.45 -9.53
N THR A 53 5.28 6.62 -10.38
CA THR A 53 5.24 5.17 -10.24
C THR A 53 6.18 4.75 -9.11
N ILE A 54 5.63 4.08 -8.10
CA ILE A 54 6.39 3.56 -6.97
C ILE A 54 6.22 2.05 -6.86
N LYS A 55 7.20 1.40 -6.25
CA LYS A 55 7.06 0.00 -5.85
C LYS A 55 6.82 -0.06 -4.36
N VAL A 56 5.97 -0.97 -3.95
CA VAL A 56 5.60 -1.15 -2.56
C VAL A 56 5.78 -2.62 -2.22
N ARG A 57 6.60 -2.90 -1.22
CA ARG A 57 6.72 -4.25 -0.65
C ARG A 57 5.77 -4.37 0.53
N GLY A 58 5.08 -5.49 0.66
CA GLY A 58 4.30 -5.76 1.86
C GLY A 58 3.43 -7.00 1.75
N GLN A 59 2.47 -7.10 2.66
CA GLN A 59 1.50 -8.19 2.70
C GLN A 59 0.12 -7.65 2.34
N GLU A 60 -0.42 -8.08 1.20
CA GLU A 60 -1.81 -7.77 0.82
C GLU A 60 -2.77 -8.61 1.65
N SER A 61 -3.81 -7.96 2.14
CA SER A 61 -4.95 -8.59 2.80
C SER A 61 -6.19 -7.75 2.49
N GLY A 62 -6.95 -8.18 1.48
CA GLY A 62 -8.04 -7.38 0.91
C GLY A 62 -7.49 -6.14 0.19
N CYS A 63 -8.15 -4.99 0.34
CA CYS A 63 -7.71 -3.72 -0.26
C CYS A 63 -6.65 -2.97 0.56
N TRP A 64 -5.86 -3.69 1.36
CA TRP A 64 -4.82 -3.14 2.21
C TRP A 64 -3.51 -3.90 2.05
N ILE A 65 -2.40 -3.16 1.92
CA ILE A 65 -1.05 -3.71 2.05
C ILE A 65 -0.52 -3.30 3.42
N TYR A 66 -0.28 -4.32 4.24
CA TYR A 66 0.29 -4.23 5.57
C TYR A 66 1.80 -4.38 5.53
N SER A 67 2.47 -3.83 6.54
CA SER A 67 3.93 -3.71 6.59
C SER A 67 4.48 -3.15 5.26
N ALA A 68 3.75 -2.19 4.70
CA ALA A 68 4.05 -1.57 3.42
C ALA A 68 5.33 -0.74 3.52
N GLU A 69 6.26 -0.98 2.61
CA GLU A 69 7.49 -0.22 2.46
C GLU A 69 7.62 0.25 1.01
N VAL A 70 7.79 1.57 0.83
CA VAL A 70 7.96 2.16 -0.50
C VAL A 70 9.41 2.03 -0.94
N ILE A 71 9.62 1.36 -2.06
CA ILE A 71 10.90 1.15 -2.72
C ILE A 71 10.92 2.02 -3.98
N LYS A 72 11.88 2.94 -4.04
CA LYS A 72 12.06 3.90 -5.15
C LYS A 72 13.02 3.36 -6.20
#